data_AF-A0A1E3VPH8-F1
#
_entry.id   AF-A0A1E3VPH8-F1
#
_cell.length_a   1.000
_cell.length_b   1.000
_cell.length_c   1.000
_cell.angle_alpha   90.00
_cell.angle_beta   90.00
_cell.angle_gamma   90.00
#
_symmetry.space_group_name_H-M   'P 1'
#
loop_
_entity.id
_entity.type
_entity.pdbx_description
1 polymer ?
#
loop_
_entity_poly.entity_id
_entity_poly.type
_entity_poly.pdbx_seq_one_letter_code
_entity_poly.pdbx_strand_id
1 'polypeptide(L)'
;MGRKFGLPVLNWLGQDHANYNMGLFTPDAAQGLTASDISLILREAARQAGAAAACLEAQPVTWSGTANPFAKLSHQQAPNSGYAIRLGDFTALYESRFSRRSRATLERKERRLQQLGTLRYGWAETREEKLSLLETFFDQKAKQFAAMGVTDIFDVHARAFYRELALLEDSSPSRLKLGYVSLDGDVLATFSGAVCHDRMGVVLSSLTEGDAQRQSPGALLLRHQIEEASHDGLAFFDMGVGQARHKDEWCNVVQPLFDSFIAFKPHGMLVTLPASGAARLKGAIKSNERLWSMAQETRKRLFRREA
;
A
#
# COMPACT_ATOMS: atom_id res chain seq x y z
N MET A 1 -6.71 17.42 -8.65
CA MET A 1 -7.57 17.41 -9.85
C MET A 1 -6.79 16.80 -10.99
N GLY A 2 -7.29 15.73 -11.59
CA GLY A 2 -6.64 15.03 -12.69
C GLY A 2 -7.26 15.35 -14.04
N ARG A 3 -6.65 14.83 -15.12
CA ARG A 3 -7.29 14.76 -16.44
C ARG A 3 -7.33 13.31 -16.91
N LYS A 4 -8.47 12.85 -17.41
CA LYS A 4 -8.61 11.56 -18.09
C LYS A 4 -9.31 11.78 -19.43
N PHE A 5 -8.72 11.26 -20.51
CA PHE A 5 -9.18 11.49 -21.89
C PHE A 5 -9.40 12.98 -22.21
N GLY A 6 -8.51 13.84 -21.72
CA GLY A 6 -8.60 15.30 -21.93
C GLY A 6 -9.65 16.02 -21.07
N LEU A 7 -10.48 15.32 -20.30
CA LEU A 7 -11.52 15.92 -19.46
C LEU A 7 -11.04 16.11 -18.00
N PRO A 8 -11.40 17.22 -17.34
CA PRO A 8 -11.11 17.44 -15.93
C PRO A 8 -11.92 16.47 -15.06
N VAL A 9 -11.23 15.80 -14.13
CA VAL A 9 -11.83 14.81 -13.24
C VAL A 9 -11.44 15.03 -11.78
N LEU A 10 -12.40 14.77 -10.90
CA LEU A 10 -12.12 14.65 -9.47
C LEU A 10 -11.49 13.28 -9.19
N ASN A 11 -10.42 13.29 -8.41
CA ASN A 11 -9.76 12.12 -7.85
C ASN A 11 -9.36 12.43 -6.41
N TRP A 12 -9.05 11.40 -5.63
CA TRP A 12 -8.49 11.61 -4.30
C TRP A 12 -7.12 12.27 -4.37
N LEU A 13 -6.79 13.06 -3.34
CA LEU A 13 -5.45 13.59 -3.19
C LEU A 13 -4.48 12.44 -2.96
N GLY A 14 -3.42 12.36 -3.77
CA GLY A 14 -2.42 11.29 -3.64
C GLY A 14 -2.94 9.90 -4.01
N GLN A 15 -4.05 9.79 -4.77
CA GLN A 15 -4.71 8.51 -5.09
C GLN A 15 -3.75 7.42 -5.60
N ASP A 16 -2.76 7.81 -6.39
CA ASP A 16 -1.81 6.87 -7.02
C ASP A 16 -0.70 6.39 -6.05
N HIS A 17 -0.53 7.06 -4.91
CA HIS A 17 0.47 6.73 -3.88
C HIS A 17 -0.14 6.13 -2.60
N ALA A 18 -1.45 6.29 -2.40
CA ALA A 18 -2.15 5.79 -1.21
C ALA A 18 -2.64 4.35 -1.40
N ASN A 19 -2.55 3.55 -0.33
CA ASN A 19 -3.18 2.23 -0.29
C ASN A 19 -4.72 2.36 -0.28
N TYR A 20 -5.24 3.25 0.55
CA TYR A 20 -6.67 3.46 0.73
C TYR A 20 -7.00 4.93 0.52
N ASN A 21 -8.11 5.18 -0.16
CA ASN A 21 -8.57 6.53 -0.39
C ASN A 21 -9.95 6.75 0.23
N MET A 22 -10.11 7.79 1.04
CA MET A 22 -11.41 8.19 1.56
C MET A 22 -11.38 9.64 2.02
N GLY A 23 -12.57 10.22 2.20
CA GLY A 23 -12.71 11.51 2.84
C GLY A 23 -12.41 11.44 4.34
N LEU A 24 -12.06 12.59 4.92
CA LEU A 24 -11.90 12.73 6.36
C LEU A 24 -13.24 13.14 6.96
N PHE A 25 -13.73 12.33 7.89
CA PHE A 25 -15.00 12.53 8.56
C PHE A 25 -14.82 12.26 10.06
N THR A 26 -15.51 13.03 10.90
CA THR A 26 -15.76 12.56 12.26
C THR A 26 -16.69 11.33 12.21
N PRO A 27 -16.57 10.36 13.13
CA PRO A 27 -17.41 9.17 13.13
C PRO A 27 -18.91 9.49 13.07
N ASP A 28 -19.36 10.46 13.86
CA ASP A 28 -20.77 10.88 13.91
C ASP A 28 -21.26 11.46 12.58
N ALA A 29 -20.43 12.30 11.93
CA ALA A 29 -20.76 12.85 10.62
C ALA A 29 -20.85 11.74 9.56
N ALA A 30 -19.90 10.81 9.54
CA ALA A 30 -19.90 9.70 8.59
C ALA A 30 -21.16 8.82 8.72
N GLN A 31 -21.63 8.60 9.95
CA GLN A 31 -22.86 7.84 10.20
C GLN A 31 -24.11 8.60 9.73
N GLY A 32 -24.17 9.90 9.99
CA GLY A 32 -25.32 10.75 9.66
C GLY A 32 -25.47 11.11 8.18
N LEU A 33 -24.37 11.17 7.41
CA LEU A 33 -24.41 11.62 6.00
C LEU A 33 -25.18 10.65 5.10
N THR A 34 -26.19 11.15 4.39
CA THR A 34 -26.98 10.38 3.42
C THR A 34 -26.30 10.32 2.05
N ALA A 35 -26.79 9.44 1.16
CA ALA A 35 -26.33 9.41 -0.24
C ALA A 35 -26.57 10.75 -0.97
N SER A 36 -27.64 11.47 -0.61
CA SER A 36 -27.96 12.80 -1.16
C SER A 36 -26.94 13.83 -0.71
N ASP A 37 -26.53 13.82 0.56
CA ASP A 37 -25.53 14.75 1.10
C ASP A 37 -24.18 14.57 0.40
N ILE A 38 -23.70 13.32 0.29
CA ILE A 38 -22.44 13.04 -0.41
C ILE A 38 -22.54 13.42 -1.90
N SER A 39 -23.68 13.14 -2.54
CA SER A 39 -23.93 13.56 -3.93
C SER A 39 -23.88 15.08 -4.09
N LEU A 40 -24.42 15.84 -3.14
CA LEU A 40 -24.42 17.29 -3.16
C LEU A 40 -23.00 17.84 -2.97
N ILE A 41 -22.27 17.34 -1.96
CA ILE A 41 -20.86 17.70 -1.71
C ILE A 41 -20.02 17.45 -2.97
N LEU A 42 -20.17 16.27 -3.57
CA LEU A 42 -19.37 15.89 -4.73
C LEU A 42 -19.73 16.71 -5.98
N ARG A 43 -21.02 17.03 -6.19
CA ARG A 43 -21.46 17.92 -7.27
C ARG A 43 -20.96 19.34 -7.08
N GLU A 44 -20.93 19.84 -5.85
CA GLU A 44 -20.41 21.18 -5.56
C GLU A 44 -18.90 21.25 -5.79
N ALA A 45 -18.15 20.25 -5.32
CA ALA A 45 -16.73 20.11 -5.64
C ALA A 45 -16.50 20.05 -7.16
N ALA A 46 -17.32 19.29 -7.89
CA ALA A 46 -17.23 19.19 -9.34
C ALA A 46 -17.53 20.52 -10.04
N ARG A 47 -18.50 21.27 -9.54
CA ARG A 47 -18.85 22.61 -10.05
C ARG A 47 -17.69 23.59 -9.88
N GLN A 48 -17.12 23.66 -8.68
CA GLN A 48 -15.98 24.54 -8.38
C GLN A 48 -14.74 24.18 -9.21
N ALA A 49 -14.49 22.89 -9.38
CA ALA A 49 -13.36 22.36 -10.13
C ALA A 49 -13.58 22.35 -11.66
N GLY A 50 -14.81 22.61 -12.13
CA GLY A 50 -15.18 22.43 -13.53
C GLY A 50 -15.12 20.98 -14.03
N ALA A 51 -15.14 20.00 -13.12
CA ALA A 51 -14.96 18.58 -13.44
C ALA A 51 -16.18 18.00 -14.18
N ALA A 52 -15.90 17.11 -15.14
CA ALA A 52 -16.93 16.39 -15.89
C ALA A 52 -17.35 15.09 -15.19
N ALA A 53 -16.43 14.50 -14.41
CA ALA A 53 -16.62 13.23 -13.73
C ALA A 53 -15.76 13.14 -12.46
N ALA A 54 -16.04 12.14 -11.63
CA ALA A 54 -15.19 11.68 -10.53
C ALA A 54 -14.74 10.24 -10.78
N CYS A 55 -13.47 9.97 -10.52
CA CYS A 55 -12.86 8.65 -10.49
C CYS A 55 -12.21 8.47 -9.12
N LEU A 56 -12.97 7.90 -8.19
CA LEU A 56 -12.59 7.73 -6.79
C LEU A 56 -12.27 6.25 -6.57
N GLU A 57 -10.99 5.90 -6.52
CA GLU A 57 -10.53 4.50 -6.59
C GLU A 57 -10.00 4.01 -5.24
N ALA A 58 -10.02 2.69 -5.02
CA ALA A 58 -9.45 2.01 -3.85
C ALA A 58 -9.98 2.53 -2.49
N GLN A 59 -11.29 2.68 -2.38
CA GLN A 59 -11.94 3.17 -1.17
C GLN A 59 -12.32 2.02 -0.23
N PRO A 60 -12.02 2.08 1.08
CA PRO A 60 -12.47 1.06 2.02
C PRO A 60 -13.97 1.20 2.27
N VAL A 61 -14.69 0.09 2.33
CA VAL A 61 -16.15 0.08 2.65
C VAL A 61 -16.40 0.58 4.07
N THR A 62 -15.53 0.18 5.01
CA THR A 62 -15.52 0.64 6.40
C THR A 62 -14.10 0.97 6.82
N TRP A 63 -13.94 1.93 7.72
CA TRP A 63 -12.66 2.26 8.34
C TRP A 63 -12.83 2.43 9.83
N SER A 64 -12.06 1.68 10.63
CA SER A 64 -12.15 1.66 12.09
C SER A 64 -13.59 1.54 12.62
N GLY A 65 -14.37 0.61 12.04
CA GLY A 65 -15.77 0.35 12.41
C GLY A 65 -16.80 1.35 11.87
N THR A 66 -16.35 2.45 11.24
CA THR A 66 -17.25 3.45 10.65
C THR A 66 -17.44 3.18 9.15
N ALA A 67 -18.69 3.23 8.68
CA ALA A 67 -18.98 3.07 7.25
C ALA A 67 -18.46 4.28 6.45
N ASN A 68 -17.83 4.02 5.31
CA ASN A 68 -17.42 5.08 4.40
C ASN A 68 -18.67 5.67 3.72
N PRO A 69 -18.96 6.98 3.89
CA PRO A 69 -20.17 7.59 3.31
C PRO A 69 -20.25 7.47 1.79
N PHE A 70 -19.11 7.43 1.10
CA PHE A 70 -19.06 7.27 -0.36
C PHE A 70 -19.54 5.90 -0.84
N ALA A 71 -19.54 4.88 0.04
CA ALA A 71 -20.10 3.56 -0.29
C ALA A 71 -21.62 3.60 -0.52
N LYS A 72 -22.30 4.69 -0.09
CA LYS A 72 -23.74 4.91 -0.35
C LYS A 72 -24.02 5.37 -1.79
N LEU A 73 -23.01 5.76 -2.55
CA LEU A 73 -23.14 6.13 -3.97
C LEU A 73 -23.02 4.92 -4.89
N SER A 74 -23.28 5.12 -6.19
CA SER A 74 -22.99 4.09 -7.19
C SER A 74 -21.49 3.75 -7.18
N HIS A 75 -21.20 2.46 -6.99
CA HIS A 75 -19.84 1.94 -6.90
C HIS A 75 -19.75 0.52 -7.47
N GLN A 76 -18.52 0.06 -7.62
CA GLN A 76 -18.20 -1.32 -7.99
C GLN A 76 -17.04 -1.82 -7.13
N GLN A 77 -16.88 -3.14 -7.04
CA GLN A 77 -15.71 -3.71 -6.37
C GLN A 77 -14.41 -3.27 -7.08
N ALA A 78 -13.42 -2.86 -6.30
CA ALA A 78 -12.12 -2.50 -6.82
C ALA A 78 -11.35 -3.76 -7.28
N PRO A 79 -10.41 -3.64 -8.23
CA PRO A 79 -9.62 -4.78 -8.72
C PRO A 79 -8.72 -5.44 -7.67
N ASN A 80 -8.47 -4.76 -6.55
CA ASN A 80 -7.63 -5.23 -5.46
C ASN A 80 -8.37 -5.06 -4.13
N SER A 81 -7.97 -5.87 -3.14
CA SER A 81 -8.34 -5.70 -1.74
C SER A 81 -7.17 -5.13 -0.92
N GLY A 82 -7.48 -4.59 0.24
CA GLY A 82 -6.52 -4.31 1.31
C GLY A 82 -6.24 -5.56 2.13
N TYR A 83 -5.04 -5.65 2.70
CA TYR A 83 -4.61 -6.79 3.50
C TYR A 83 -3.99 -6.29 4.80
N ALA A 84 -4.54 -6.74 5.92
CA ALA A 84 -4.06 -6.36 7.24
C ALA A 84 -3.98 -7.57 8.16
N ILE A 85 -3.21 -7.39 9.22
CA ILE A 85 -3.04 -8.32 10.31
C ILE A 85 -3.75 -7.69 11.51
N ARG A 86 -4.74 -8.38 12.06
CA ARG A 86 -5.25 -8.08 13.40
C ARG A 86 -4.23 -8.61 14.40
N LEU A 87 -3.66 -7.70 15.16
CA LEU A 87 -2.65 -7.98 16.17
C LEU A 87 -3.29 -8.40 17.49
N GLY A 88 -2.46 -8.94 18.36
CA GLY A 88 -2.78 -9.49 19.67
C GLY A 88 -1.51 -10.08 20.26
N ASP A 89 -1.61 -11.14 21.06
CA ASP A 89 -0.44 -11.90 21.51
C ASP A 89 0.37 -12.41 20.30
N PHE A 90 1.63 -11.98 20.19
CA PHE A 90 2.46 -12.29 19.04
C PHE A 90 2.70 -13.80 18.90
N THR A 91 2.90 -14.50 20.03
CA THR A 91 3.16 -15.94 20.01
C THR A 91 1.97 -16.67 19.40
N ALA A 92 0.77 -16.49 19.96
CA ALA A 92 -0.46 -17.09 19.45
C ALA A 92 -0.72 -16.72 17.98
N LEU A 93 -0.51 -15.46 17.60
CA LEU A 93 -0.61 -15.01 16.21
C LEU A 93 0.36 -15.79 15.32
N TYR A 94 1.64 -15.84 15.67
CA TYR A 94 2.67 -16.49 14.86
C TYR A 94 2.45 -17.99 14.72
N GLU A 95 2.02 -18.66 15.78
CA GLU A 95 1.69 -20.09 15.75
C GLU A 95 0.46 -20.40 14.90
N SER A 96 -0.55 -19.52 14.91
CA SER A 96 -1.76 -19.66 14.08
C SER A 96 -1.48 -19.47 12.59
N ARG A 97 -0.52 -18.61 12.25
CA ARG A 97 -0.19 -18.26 10.85
C ARG A 97 0.87 -19.18 10.25
N PHE A 98 1.82 -19.67 11.05
CA PHE A 98 2.96 -20.44 10.57
C PHE A 98 3.05 -21.81 11.24
N SER A 99 3.08 -22.86 10.41
CA SER A 99 3.41 -24.21 10.85
C SER A 99 4.77 -24.25 11.55
N ARG A 100 4.96 -25.21 12.47
CA ARG A 100 6.25 -25.44 13.15
C ARG A 100 7.43 -25.56 12.16
N ARG A 101 7.21 -26.20 11.01
CA ARG A 101 8.22 -26.33 9.94
C ARG A 101 8.56 -24.98 9.28
N SER A 102 7.56 -24.14 9.03
CA SER A 102 7.76 -22.81 8.46
C SER A 102 8.52 -21.90 9.42
N ARG A 103 8.18 -21.93 10.70
CA ARG A 103 8.88 -21.19 11.77
C ARG A 103 10.36 -21.60 11.87
N ALA A 104 10.63 -22.90 12.00
CA ALA A 104 11.99 -23.45 12.01
C ALA A 104 12.79 -23.12 10.73
N THR A 105 12.11 -22.95 9.59
CA THR A 105 12.75 -22.53 8.33
C THR A 105 13.17 -21.07 8.36
N LEU A 106 12.33 -20.17 8.90
CA LEU A 106 12.69 -18.76 9.08
C LEU A 106 13.85 -18.61 10.08
N GLU A 107 13.81 -19.29 11.21
CA GLU A 107 14.91 -19.31 12.20
C GLU A 107 16.23 -19.81 11.60
N ARG A 108 16.18 -20.83 10.73
CA ARG A 108 17.39 -21.31 10.04
C ARG A 108 17.93 -20.28 9.05
N LYS A 109 17.06 -19.55 8.34
CA LYS A 109 17.46 -18.47 7.43
C LYS A 109 18.11 -17.32 8.18
N GLU A 110 17.52 -16.92 9.30
CA GLU A 110 18.07 -15.89 10.20
C GLU A 110 19.45 -16.28 10.73
N ARG A 111 19.60 -17.51 11.26
CA ARG A 111 20.89 -18.02 11.72
C ARG A 111 21.96 -18.04 10.62
N ARG A 112 21.59 -18.34 9.37
CA ARG A 112 22.53 -18.30 8.25
C ARG A 112 23.02 -16.88 7.96
N LEU A 113 22.14 -15.89 8.03
CA LEU A 113 22.57 -14.49 7.88
C LEU A 113 23.50 -14.08 9.03
N GLN A 114 23.19 -14.47 10.26
CA GLN A 114 24.04 -14.22 11.44
C GLN A 114 25.42 -14.92 11.34
N GLN A 115 25.53 -16.02 10.61
CA GLN A 115 26.81 -16.69 10.34
C GLN A 115 27.64 -15.96 9.27
N LEU A 116 27.00 -15.19 8.39
CA LEU A 116 27.69 -14.42 7.37
C LEU A 116 28.24 -13.09 7.91
N GLY A 117 27.64 -12.57 8.98
CA GLY A 117 28.02 -11.27 9.54
C GLY A 117 27.07 -10.76 10.62
N THR A 118 27.18 -9.48 10.94
CA THR A 118 26.39 -8.80 11.97
C THR A 118 25.01 -8.42 11.44
N LEU A 119 24.01 -9.26 11.72
CA LEU A 119 22.62 -8.99 11.37
C LEU A 119 21.97 -8.01 12.37
N ARG A 120 21.44 -6.89 11.89
CA ARG A 120 20.75 -5.88 12.72
C ARG A 120 19.38 -5.55 12.16
N TYR A 121 18.39 -5.46 13.04
CA TYR A 121 17.05 -4.96 12.77
C TYR A 121 16.86 -3.65 13.52
N GLY A 122 16.05 -2.75 12.98
CA GLY A 122 15.67 -1.55 13.72
C GLY A 122 14.89 -0.55 12.90
N TRP A 123 14.71 0.63 13.51
CA TRP A 123 14.16 1.82 12.90
C TRP A 123 15.28 2.86 12.76
N ALA A 124 15.25 3.64 11.68
CA ALA A 124 16.14 4.79 11.55
C ALA A 124 15.69 5.91 12.51
N GLU A 125 16.59 6.35 13.39
CA GLU A 125 16.30 7.29 14.47
C GLU A 125 16.78 8.70 14.08
N THR A 126 18.04 8.78 13.61
CA THR A 126 18.67 10.07 13.29
C THR A 126 18.25 10.60 11.93
N ARG A 127 18.42 11.90 11.72
CA ARG A 127 18.16 12.55 10.42
C ARG A 127 18.97 11.89 9.31
N GLU A 128 20.24 11.61 9.58
CA GLU A 128 21.20 11.04 8.65
C GLU A 128 20.82 9.59 8.29
N GLU A 129 20.47 8.78 9.29
CA GLU A 129 20.00 7.40 9.07
C GLU A 129 18.72 7.38 8.22
N LYS A 130 17.75 8.23 8.54
CA LYS A 130 16.47 8.30 7.82
C LYS A 130 16.67 8.64 6.34
N LEU A 131 17.49 9.66 6.06
CA LEU A 131 17.78 10.08 4.68
C LEU A 131 18.57 9.01 3.93
N SER A 132 19.61 8.43 4.55
CA SER A 132 20.42 7.36 3.95
C SER A 132 19.58 6.12 3.61
N LEU A 133 18.67 5.73 4.52
CA LEU A 133 17.77 4.58 4.32
C LEU A 133 16.74 4.84 3.21
N LEU A 134 16.25 6.07 3.06
CA LEU A 134 15.37 6.45 1.95
C LEU A 134 16.09 6.39 0.60
N GLU A 135 17.32 6.89 0.49
CA GLU A 135 18.08 6.75 -0.77
C GLU A 135 18.30 5.28 -1.12
N THR A 136 18.67 4.47 -0.13
CA THR A 136 18.81 3.02 -0.32
C THR A 136 17.50 2.37 -0.79
N PHE A 137 16.38 2.76 -0.20
CA PHE A 137 15.05 2.31 -0.63
C PHE A 137 14.76 2.69 -2.08
N PHE A 138 15.00 3.95 -2.48
CA PHE A 138 14.73 4.42 -3.84
C PHE A 138 15.58 3.69 -4.87
N ASP A 139 16.86 3.46 -4.57
CA ASP A 139 17.76 2.72 -5.47
C ASP A 139 17.35 1.25 -5.64
N GLN A 140 17.01 0.59 -4.53
CA GLN A 140 16.49 -0.78 -4.58
C GLN A 140 15.16 -0.86 -5.34
N LYS A 141 14.27 0.11 -5.15
CA LYS A 141 12.99 0.15 -5.86
C LYS A 141 13.12 0.44 -7.34
N ALA A 142 13.99 1.37 -7.73
CA ALA A 142 14.24 1.68 -9.13
C ALA A 142 14.73 0.44 -9.88
N LYS A 143 15.67 -0.32 -9.30
CA LYS A 143 16.13 -1.61 -9.86
C LYS A 143 14.99 -2.63 -9.96
N GLN A 144 14.19 -2.75 -8.89
CA GLN A 144 13.04 -3.65 -8.88
C GLN A 144 12.01 -3.29 -9.97
N PHE A 145 11.69 -2.01 -10.16
CA PHE A 145 10.76 -1.53 -11.16
C PHE A 145 11.28 -1.74 -12.58
N ALA A 146 12.56 -1.44 -12.83
CA ALA A 146 13.23 -1.71 -14.10
C ALA A 146 13.18 -3.21 -14.45
N ALA A 147 13.51 -4.10 -13.50
CA ALA A 147 13.44 -5.55 -13.71
C ALA A 147 12.01 -6.06 -13.98
N MET A 148 10.98 -5.38 -13.47
CA MET A 148 9.57 -5.71 -13.73
C MET A 148 9.02 -5.07 -15.01
N GLY A 149 9.77 -4.18 -15.67
CA GLY A 149 9.31 -3.41 -16.82
C GLY A 149 8.15 -2.48 -16.47
N VAL A 150 8.21 -1.83 -15.30
CA VAL A 150 7.21 -0.84 -14.87
C VAL A 150 7.87 0.51 -14.61
N THR A 151 7.13 1.59 -14.85
CA THR A 151 7.59 2.95 -14.59
C THR A 151 7.89 3.14 -13.10
N ASP A 152 9.01 3.79 -12.80
CA ASP A 152 9.30 4.24 -11.45
C ASP A 152 8.41 5.43 -11.09
N ILE A 153 7.62 5.26 -10.03
CA ILE A 153 6.70 6.27 -9.51
C ILE A 153 7.37 7.25 -8.54
N PHE A 154 8.61 6.99 -8.12
CA PHE A 154 9.37 7.84 -7.21
C PHE A 154 10.17 8.89 -7.98
N ASP A 155 9.45 9.82 -8.61
CA ASP A 155 10.05 11.01 -9.23
C ASP A 155 10.67 11.97 -8.19
N VAL A 156 11.25 13.07 -8.65
CA VAL A 156 11.89 14.06 -7.76
C VAL A 156 10.94 14.61 -6.69
N HIS A 157 9.65 14.78 -7.02
CA HIS A 157 8.65 15.32 -6.11
C HIS A 157 8.20 14.27 -5.09
N ALA A 158 7.96 13.04 -5.52
CA ALA A 158 7.65 11.93 -4.64
C ALA A 158 8.81 11.66 -3.66
N ARG A 159 10.05 11.66 -4.14
CA ARG A 159 11.23 11.50 -3.27
C ARG A 159 11.35 12.64 -2.25
N ALA A 160 11.16 13.89 -2.67
CA ALA A 160 11.16 15.03 -1.75
C ALA A 160 10.05 14.90 -0.68
N PHE A 161 8.84 14.52 -1.09
CA PHE A 161 7.72 14.29 -0.17
C PHE A 161 8.03 13.25 0.92
N TYR A 162 8.59 12.09 0.55
CA TYR A 162 8.93 11.07 1.55
C TYR A 162 10.11 11.47 2.45
N ARG A 163 11.06 12.26 1.95
CA ARG A 163 12.12 12.84 2.79
C ARG A 163 11.52 13.80 3.82
N GLU A 164 10.62 14.69 3.42
CA GLU A 164 9.93 15.58 4.35
C GLU A 164 9.11 14.80 5.38
N LEU A 165 8.39 13.76 4.95
CA LEU A 165 7.57 12.92 5.82
C LEU A 165 8.39 12.17 6.89
N ALA A 166 9.59 11.71 6.53
CA ALA A 166 10.52 11.05 7.47
C ALA A 166 11.12 12.02 8.48
N LEU A 167 11.25 13.29 8.11
CA LEU A 167 11.85 14.34 8.94
C LEU A 167 10.85 15.13 9.78
N LEU A 168 9.56 14.79 9.70
CA LEU A 168 8.57 15.30 10.64
C LEU A 168 8.96 14.97 12.08
N GLU A 169 8.54 15.83 13.01
CA GLU A 169 8.75 15.64 14.44
C GLU A 169 8.18 14.31 14.92
N ASP A 170 8.80 13.76 15.97
CA ASP A 170 8.48 12.42 16.48
C ASP A 170 7.04 12.30 17.01
N SER A 171 6.47 13.44 17.44
CA SER A 171 5.09 13.60 17.88
C SER A 171 4.07 13.57 16.74
N SER A 172 4.50 13.72 15.48
CA SER A 172 3.59 13.79 14.34
C SER A 172 3.01 12.40 14.04
N PRO A 173 1.67 12.24 14.02
CA PRO A 173 1.03 10.97 13.67
C PRO A 173 1.20 10.60 12.20
N SER A 174 1.72 11.52 11.37
CA SER A 174 2.02 11.29 9.96
C SER A 174 3.49 10.97 9.71
N ARG A 175 4.35 10.99 10.74
CA ARG A 175 5.78 10.70 10.58
C ARG A 175 6.00 9.32 10.00
N LEU A 176 6.85 9.25 8.97
CA LEU A 176 7.26 7.99 8.37
C LEU A 176 8.30 7.31 9.26
N LYS A 177 7.94 6.17 9.85
CA LYS A 177 8.88 5.23 10.47
C LYS A 177 9.57 4.42 9.38
N LEU A 178 10.90 4.46 9.35
CA LEU A 178 11.72 3.77 8.37
C LEU A 178 12.40 2.55 8.99
N GLY A 179 11.90 1.36 8.69
CA GLY A 179 12.39 0.12 9.27
C GLY A 179 13.30 -0.65 8.33
N TYR A 180 14.33 -1.30 8.89
CA TYR A 180 15.35 -1.99 8.12
C TYR A 180 15.82 -3.29 8.76
N VAL A 181 16.37 -4.16 7.91
CA VAL A 181 17.30 -5.22 8.31
C VAL A 181 18.58 -5.04 7.51
N SER A 182 19.73 -5.09 8.20
CA SER A 182 21.05 -4.91 7.61
C SER A 182 22.00 -6.03 8.01
N LEU A 183 22.99 -6.30 7.16
CA LEU A 183 24.08 -7.24 7.43
C LEU A 183 25.39 -6.47 7.27
N ASP A 184 26.17 -6.34 8.35
CA ASP A 184 27.41 -5.56 8.39
C ASP A 184 27.25 -4.10 7.89
N GLY A 185 26.06 -3.53 8.09
CA GLY A 185 25.71 -2.17 7.64
C GLY A 185 25.01 -2.11 6.28
N ASP A 186 25.06 -3.17 5.47
CA ASP A 186 24.37 -3.23 4.19
C ASP A 186 22.88 -3.54 4.37
N VAL A 187 22.01 -2.62 3.98
CA VAL A 187 20.55 -2.77 4.11
C VAL A 187 20.04 -3.83 3.14
N LEU A 188 19.55 -4.94 3.70
CA LEU A 188 19.05 -6.08 2.95
C LEU A 188 17.57 -5.96 2.60
N ALA A 189 16.78 -5.31 3.44
CA ALA A 189 15.37 -5.03 3.16
C ALA A 189 14.87 -3.85 3.98
N THR A 190 13.82 -3.21 3.48
CA THR A 190 13.11 -2.14 4.18
C THR A 190 11.62 -2.42 4.21
N PHE A 191 10.99 -2.03 5.32
CA PHE A 191 9.55 -1.93 5.47
C PHE A 191 9.28 -0.68 6.30
N SER A 192 8.62 0.28 5.70
CA SER A 192 8.41 1.62 6.25
C SER A 192 6.97 2.04 6.11
N GLY A 193 6.51 2.83 7.05
CA GLY A 193 5.10 3.16 7.19
C GLY A 193 4.87 4.23 8.24
N ALA A 194 3.62 4.53 8.51
CA ALA A 194 3.24 5.45 9.59
C ALA A 194 2.38 4.70 10.62
N VAL A 195 2.50 5.11 11.88
CA VAL A 195 1.58 4.66 12.94
C VAL A 195 0.55 5.76 13.13
N CYS A 196 -0.70 5.45 12.84
CA CYS A 196 -1.82 6.34 13.07
C CYS A 196 -2.84 5.63 13.95
N HIS A 197 -3.11 6.22 15.12
CA HIS A 197 -3.89 5.59 16.19
C HIS A 197 -3.34 4.22 16.57
N ASP A 198 -4.12 3.15 16.43
CA ASP A 198 -3.79 1.77 16.77
C ASP A 198 -3.34 0.94 15.56
N ARG A 199 -2.96 1.59 14.45
CA ARG A 199 -2.59 0.94 13.19
C ARG A 199 -1.24 1.40 12.68
N MET A 200 -0.35 0.45 12.42
CA MET A 200 0.80 0.67 11.56
C MET A 200 0.42 0.40 10.11
N GLY A 201 0.52 1.40 9.23
CA GLY A 201 0.29 1.26 7.79
C GLY A 201 1.59 1.24 7.00
N VAL A 202 1.90 0.11 6.36
CA VAL A 202 3.07 -0.02 5.48
C VAL A 202 2.82 0.72 4.17
N VAL A 203 3.74 1.62 3.83
CA VAL A 203 3.67 2.44 2.60
C VAL A 203 4.82 2.10 1.67
N LEU A 204 6.03 1.90 2.20
CA LEU A 204 7.24 1.65 1.41
C LEU A 204 7.87 0.33 1.82
N SER A 205 8.30 -0.47 0.85
CA SER A 205 9.09 -1.66 1.13
C SER A 205 10.07 -1.96 0.00
N SER A 206 11.30 -2.34 0.31
CA SER A 206 12.29 -2.72 -0.71
C SER A 206 13.08 -3.94 -0.25
N LEU A 207 13.72 -4.60 -1.20
CA LEU A 207 14.56 -5.76 -0.97
C LEU A 207 15.85 -5.53 -1.76
N THR A 208 16.97 -5.85 -1.14
CA THR A 208 18.24 -5.95 -1.86
C THR A 208 18.20 -7.08 -2.88
N GLU A 209 19.04 -6.96 -3.89
CA GLU A 209 19.29 -8.02 -4.87
C GLU A 209 20.46 -8.88 -4.42
N GLY A 210 20.60 -10.07 -5.01
CA GLY A 210 21.74 -10.96 -4.79
C GLY A 210 21.50 -12.08 -3.78
N ASP A 211 22.60 -12.69 -3.32
CA ASP A 211 22.56 -13.98 -2.64
C ASP A 211 21.87 -13.95 -1.27
N ALA A 212 21.95 -12.83 -0.55
CA ALA A 212 21.26 -12.63 0.72
C ALA A 212 19.73 -12.77 0.59
N GLN A 213 19.17 -12.46 -0.59
CA GLN A 213 17.74 -12.57 -0.86
C GLN A 213 17.21 -14.01 -0.67
N ARG A 214 18.06 -15.03 -0.86
CA ARG A 214 17.70 -16.44 -0.65
C ARG A 214 17.33 -16.74 0.82
N GLN A 215 17.85 -15.95 1.76
CA GLN A 215 17.50 -16.05 3.17
C GLN A 215 16.27 -15.20 3.55
N SER A 216 15.61 -14.57 2.58
CA SER A 216 14.35 -13.84 2.76
C SER A 216 14.42 -12.74 3.85
N PRO A 217 15.36 -11.79 3.77
CA PRO A 217 15.53 -10.72 4.76
C PRO A 217 14.23 -9.93 4.98
N GLY A 218 13.45 -9.65 3.94
CA GLY A 218 12.15 -8.97 4.09
C GLY A 218 11.13 -9.75 4.92
N ALA A 219 11.12 -11.08 4.83
CA ALA A 219 10.21 -11.90 5.66
C ALA A 219 10.64 -11.91 7.13
N LEU A 220 11.95 -11.85 7.39
CA LEU A 220 12.50 -11.72 8.74
C LEU A 220 12.19 -10.34 9.33
N LEU A 221 12.44 -9.27 8.57
CA LEU A 221 12.12 -7.89 8.98
C LEU A 221 10.63 -7.75 9.32
N LEU A 222 9.76 -8.25 8.45
CA LEU A 222 8.32 -8.19 8.66
C LEU A 222 7.90 -8.93 9.94
N ARG A 223 8.48 -10.12 10.22
CA ARG A 223 8.24 -10.85 11.48
C ARG A 223 8.61 -9.99 12.70
N HIS A 224 9.82 -9.41 12.70
CA HIS A 224 10.30 -8.56 13.79
C HIS A 224 9.41 -7.32 13.99
N GLN A 225 8.99 -6.65 12.92
CA GLN A 225 8.12 -5.48 13.03
C GLN A 225 6.71 -5.81 13.50
N ILE A 226 6.16 -6.97 13.13
CA ILE A 226 4.86 -7.44 13.60
C ILE A 226 4.94 -7.78 15.09
N GLU A 227 6.02 -8.44 15.51
CA GLU A 227 6.30 -8.75 16.91
C GLU A 227 6.37 -7.48 17.76
N GLU A 228 7.15 -6.50 17.31
CA GLU A 228 7.24 -5.18 17.95
C GLU A 228 5.88 -4.48 18.00
N ALA A 229 5.15 -4.40 16.88
CA ALA A 229 3.83 -3.79 16.84
C ALA A 229 2.81 -4.47 17.78
N SER A 230 2.90 -5.79 17.93
CA SER A 230 2.10 -6.55 18.90
C SER A 230 2.46 -6.18 20.35
N HIS A 231 3.76 -6.06 20.67
CA HIS A 231 4.23 -5.66 22.00
C HIS A 231 3.86 -4.20 22.33
N ASP A 232 3.89 -3.32 21.33
CA ASP A 232 3.47 -1.92 21.45
C ASP A 232 1.94 -1.76 21.62
N GLY A 233 1.19 -2.86 21.56
CA GLY A 233 -0.26 -2.85 21.77
C GLY A 233 -1.06 -2.27 20.60
N LEU A 234 -0.47 -2.20 19.39
CA LEU A 234 -1.23 -1.83 18.19
C LEU A 234 -2.29 -2.89 17.89
N ALA A 235 -3.43 -2.47 17.37
CA ALA A 235 -4.52 -3.37 16.99
C ALA A 235 -4.33 -3.95 15.57
N PHE A 236 -3.65 -3.21 14.69
CA PHE A 236 -3.47 -3.61 13.30
C PHE A 236 -2.08 -3.33 12.73
N PHE A 237 -1.57 -4.29 11.96
CA PHE A 237 -0.45 -4.10 11.04
C PHE A 237 -0.97 -4.22 9.61
N ASP A 238 -1.08 -3.10 8.91
CA ASP A 238 -1.71 -2.99 7.60
C ASP A 238 -0.66 -3.03 6.49
N MET A 239 -0.75 -4.05 5.64
CA MET A 239 0.19 -4.28 4.55
C MET A 239 -0.27 -3.65 3.23
N GLY A 240 -1.40 -2.94 3.25
CA GLY A 240 -1.90 -2.20 2.10
C GLY A 240 -2.46 -3.07 0.98
N VAL A 241 -2.54 -2.49 -0.21
CA VAL A 241 -3.30 -3.04 -1.33
C VAL A 241 -2.54 -4.06 -2.16
N GLY A 242 -3.28 -5.02 -2.70
CA GLY A 242 -2.79 -5.99 -3.67
C GLY A 242 -2.22 -7.24 -3.01
N GLN A 243 -2.53 -8.39 -3.61
CA GLN A 243 -2.11 -9.69 -3.09
C GLN A 243 -0.61 -9.92 -3.30
N ALA A 244 0.02 -10.53 -2.30
CA ALA A 244 1.38 -11.02 -2.38
C ALA A 244 1.56 -12.16 -1.39
N ARG A 245 2.46 -13.11 -1.70
CA ARG A 245 2.67 -14.31 -0.88
C ARG A 245 2.85 -14.02 0.63
N HIS A 246 3.66 -13.02 0.97
CA HIS A 246 3.90 -12.64 2.37
C HIS A 246 2.64 -12.07 3.05
N LYS A 247 1.72 -11.46 2.31
CA LYS A 247 0.40 -11.05 2.81
C LYS A 247 -0.51 -12.26 3.02
N ASP A 248 -0.48 -13.25 2.14
CA ASP A 248 -1.25 -14.50 2.33
C ASP A 248 -0.77 -15.28 3.57
N GLU A 249 0.55 -15.27 3.83
CA GLU A 249 1.15 -15.89 5.01
C GLU A 249 0.69 -15.19 6.30
N TRP A 250 0.73 -13.86 6.37
CA TRP A 250 0.46 -13.10 7.60
C TRP A 250 -0.98 -12.61 7.79
N CYS A 251 -1.62 -12.07 6.76
CA CYS A 251 -2.88 -11.34 6.88
C CYS A 251 -4.04 -12.28 7.19
N ASN A 252 -4.75 -11.95 8.27
CA ASN A 252 -5.99 -12.58 8.70
C ASN A 252 -7.21 -11.67 8.48
N VAL A 253 -7.00 -10.46 7.95
CA VAL A 253 -8.05 -9.50 7.57
C VAL A 253 -7.87 -9.12 6.10
N VAL A 254 -8.93 -9.30 5.32
CA VAL A 254 -9.02 -8.81 3.94
C VAL A 254 -10.04 -7.69 3.91
N GLN A 255 -9.59 -6.48 3.59
CA GLN A 255 -10.42 -5.29 3.51
C GLN A 255 -10.99 -5.17 2.10
N PRO A 256 -12.32 -5.30 1.90
CA PRO A 256 -12.91 -5.05 0.59
C PRO A 256 -12.81 -3.57 0.25
N LEU A 257 -12.41 -3.30 -0.99
CA LEU A 257 -12.32 -1.96 -1.55
C LEU A 257 -13.32 -1.78 -2.68
N PHE A 258 -13.74 -0.53 -2.91
CA PHE A 258 -14.62 -0.16 -4.00
C PHE A 258 -14.09 1.05 -4.76
N ASP A 259 -14.53 1.15 -6.02
CA ASP A 259 -14.31 2.29 -6.89
C ASP A 259 -15.65 2.98 -7.19
N SER A 260 -15.66 4.31 -7.27
CA SER A 260 -16.81 5.11 -7.70
C SER A 260 -16.44 5.89 -8.97
N PHE A 261 -17.17 5.62 -10.05
CA PHE A 261 -17.04 6.32 -11.33
C PHE A 261 -18.33 7.08 -11.63
N ILE A 262 -18.35 8.39 -11.32
CA ILE A 262 -19.57 9.21 -11.31
C ILE A 262 -19.46 10.29 -12.38
N ALA A 263 -20.42 10.34 -13.30
CA ALA A 263 -20.49 11.41 -14.30
C ALA A 263 -21.39 12.54 -13.78
N PHE A 264 -20.90 13.79 -13.82
CA PHE A 264 -21.70 14.97 -13.45
C PHE A 264 -22.37 15.62 -14.65
N LYS A 265 -21.82 15.35 -15.85
CA LYS A 265 -22.32 15.84 -17.14
C LYS A 265 -22.36 14.67 -18.13
N PRO A 266 -23.18 14.70 -19.20
CA PRO A 266 -23.25 13.61 -20.16
C PRO A 266 -21.90 13.20 -20.76
N HIS A 267 -21.04 14.16 -21.11
CA HIS A 267 -19.69 13.86 -21.63
C HIS A 267 -18.74 13.26 -20.58
N GLY A 268 -19.06 13.35 -19.29
CA GLY A 268 -18.33 12.64 -18.23
C GLY A 268 -18.41 11.11 -18.38
N MET A 269 -19.44 10.59 -19.06
CA MET A 269 -19.57 9.17 -19.36
C MET A 269 -18.46 8.64 -20.26
N LEU A 270 -17.84 9.51 -21.08
CA LEU A 270 -16.66 9.17 -21.89
C LEU A 270 -15.45 8.80 -21.02
N VAL A 271 -15.45 9.20 -19.74
CA VAL A 271 -14.44 8.77 -18.77
C VAL A 271 -14.92 7.61 -17.91
N THR A 272 -16.13 7.70 -17.36
CA THR A 272 -16.58 6.76 -16.33
C THR A 272 -16.86 5.37 -16.86
N LEU A 273 -17.44 5.23 -18.06
CA LEU A 273 -17.73 3.92 -18.64
C LEU A 273 -16.45 3.14 -18.99
N PRO A 274 -15.46 3.74 -19.70
CA PRO A 274 -14.19 3.05 -19.93
C PRO A 274 -13.43 2.73 -18.64
N ALA A 275 -13.41 3.66 -17.66
CA ALA A 275 -12.74 3.42 -16.38
C ALA A 275 -13.38 2.26 -15.60
N SER A 276 -14.70 2.23 -15.53
CA SER A 276 -15.48 1.15 -14.92
C SER A 276 -15.21 -0.20 -15.60
N GLY A 277 -15.27 -0.24 -16.94
CA GLY A 277 -14.99 -1.44 -17.73
C GLY A 277 -13.55 -1.95 -17.55
N ALA A 278 -12.57 -1.05 -17.60
CA ALA A 278 -11.17 -1.39 -17.39
C ALA A 278 -10.91 -1.94 -15.98
N ALA A 279 -11.51 -1.35 -14.94
CA ALA A 279 -11.39 -1.84 -13.57
C ALA A 279 -12.04 -3.23 -13.42
N ARG A 280 -13.24 -3.46 -13.97
CA ARG A 280 -13.87 -4.79 -13.95
C ARG A 280 -13.04 -5.84 -14.67
N LEU A 281 -12.51 -5.50 -15.84
CA LEU A 281 -11.62 -6.40 -16.60
C LEU A 281 -10.35 -6.71 -15.81
N LYS A 282 -9.71 -5.71 -15.20
CA LYS A 282 -8.55 -5.94 -14.31
C LYS A 282 -8.91 -6.87 -13.16
N GLY A 283 -10.06 -6.68 -12.53
CA GLY A 283 -10.56 -7.55 -11.47
C GLY A 283 -10.73 -8.99 -11.94
N ALA A 284 -11.37 -9.20 -13.10
CA ALA A 284 -11.56 -10.52 -13.69
C ALA A 284 -10.25 -11.22 -14.12
N ILE A 285 -9.28 -10.46 -14.62
CA ILE A 285 -7.94 -10.98 -14.94
C ILE A 285 -7.23 -11.41 -13.65
N LYS A 286 -7.29 -10.58 -12.60
CA LYS A 286 -6.60 -10.85 -11.33
C LYS A 286 -7.22 -11.98 -10.53
N SER A 287 -8.53 -12.20 -10.64
CA SER A 287 -9.19 -13.36 -10.02
C SER A 287 -8.93 -14.68 -10.76
N ASN A 288 -8.24 -14.65 -11.92
CA ASN A 288 -7.91 -15.82 -12.73
C ASN A 288 -6.39 -15.96 -12.93
N GLU A 289 -5.78 -16.93 -12.25
CA GLU A 289 -4.33 -17.16 -12.26
C GLU A 289 -3.73 -17.33 -13.67
N ARG A 290 -4.47 -17.95 -14.60
CA ARG A 290 -4.01 -18.16 -15.99
C ARG A 290 -3.93 -16.84 -16.75
N LEU A 291 -4.99 -16.03 -16.66
CA LEU A 291 -5.03 -14.71 -17.30
C LEU A 291 -4.00 -13.77 -16.69
N TRP A 292 -3.81 -13.81 -15.37
CA TRP A 292 -2.80 -13.02 -14.69
C TRP A 292 -1.39 -13.35 -15.15
N SER A 293 -1.05 -14.65 -15.24
CA SER A 293 0.26 -15.11 -15.72
C SER A 293 0.53 -14.67 -17.17
N MET A 294 -0.47 -14.79 -18.05
CA MET A 294 -0.38 -14.31 -19.44
C MET A 294 -0.23 -12.79 -19.54
N ALA A 295 -0.94 -12.03 -18.70
CA ALA A 295 -0.83 -10.58 -18.65
C ALA A 295 0.55 -10.12 -18.18
N GLN A 296 1.12 -10.80 -17.16
CA GLN A 296 2.48 -10.51 -16.68
C GLN A 296 3.54 -10.77 -17.76
N GLU A 297 3.44 -11.87 -18.50
CA GLU A 297 4.36 -12.22 -19.59
C GLU A 297 4.26 -11.23 -20.76
N THR A 298 3.03 -10.86 -21.14
CA THR A 298 2.79 -9.88 -22.20
C THR A 298 3.35 -8.51 -21.82
N ARG A 299 3.13 -8.07 -20.57
CA ARG A 299 3.68 -6.80 -20.05
C ARG A 299 5.21 -6.80 -20.13
N LYS A 300 5.88 -7.87 -19.69
CA LYS A 300 7.34 -7.98 -19.79
C LYS A 300 7.84 -7.86 -21.24
N ARG A 301 7.13 -8.46 -22.21
CA ARG A 301 7.53 -8.42 -23.63
C ARG A 301 7.32 -7.06 -24.29
N LEU A 302 6.25 -6.35 -23.95
CA LEU A 302 5.96 -5.02 -24.51
C LEU A 302 6.98 -3.98 -24.03
N PHE A 303 7.25 -3.93 -22.72
CA PHE A 303 8.15 -2.93 -22.14
C PHE A 303 9.64 -3.28 -22.24
N ARG A 304 10.00 -4.53 -22.56
CA ARG A 304 11.38 -4.91 -22.91
C ARG A 304 11.76 -4.51 -24.34
N ARG A 305 10.78 -4.11 -25.16
CA ARG A 305 11.01 -3.63 -26.54
C ARG A 305 11.25 -2.12 -26.63
N GLU A 306 11.08 -1.40 -25.53
CA GLU A 306 11.22 0.06 -25.44
C GLU A 306 12.43 0.52 -24.59
N ALA A 307 13.30 -0.42 -24.19
CA ALA A 307 14.58 -0.18 -23.49
C ALA A 307 15.75 -0.69 -24.34
#